data_AF-A0A2A6FG36-F1
#
_entry.id   AF-A0A2A6FG36-F1
#
_cell.length_a   1.000
_cell.length_b   1.000
_cell.length_c   1.000
_cell.angle_alpha   90.00
_cell.angle_beta   90.00
_cell.angle_gamma   90.00
#
_symmetry.space_group_name_H-M   'P 1'
#
loop_
_entity.id
_entity.type
_entity.pdbx_description
1 polymer ?
#
loop_
_entity_poly.entity_id
_entity_poly.type
_entity_poly.pdbx_seq_one_letter_code
_entity_poly.pdbx_strand_id
1 'polypeptide(L)'
;YTNILPVYAVLLLMTPVFLLFIGSRPLATLAVSGVLWLVAGIYQIAPPNYPEPGFWFLNPLSWQFLFNIGLAAMLHVRRGGAIPVNRWLVGAAATYAAGALVWVHSPLWGHVSWLDLPVVLTGFDKTFLSLPRLLHILTVSYLVVAIPSVSNLFRTSRDHPLAILGKRSLPVFIAGTVIAMAAQVMKLINPGGFAYDSLLIAAGIAMQFALAYYLEWLSGIGWNGKSKPVRSETSPVRTSFGVGSMVTSAN
;
A
#
# COMPACT_ATOMS: atom_id res chain seq x y z
N TYR A 1 13.22 -8.18 -14.51
CA TYR A 1 12.92 -6.99 -13.67
C TYR A 1 11.49 -6.47 -13.82
N THR A 2 10.85 -6.61 -14.99
CA THR A 2 9.51 -6.05 -15.29
C THR A 2 8.31 -6.85 -14.78
N ASN A 3 8.52 -8.01 -14.14
CA ASN A 3 7.45 -8.97 -13.84
C ASN A 3 6.38 -8.51 -12.84
N ILE A 4 6.60 -7.38 -12.15
CA ILE A 4 5.64 -6.76 -11.24
C ILE A 4 4.76 -5.70 -11.92
N LEU A 5 5.18 -5.15 -13.06
CA LEU A 5 4.42 -4.10 -13.78
C LEU A 5 3.01 -4.52 -14.16
N PRO A 6 2.77 -5.74 -14.70
CA PRO A 6 1.44 -6.11 -15.19
C PRO A 6 0.39 -6.08 -14.07
N VAL A 7 0.72 -6.56 -12.87
CA VAL A 7 -0.22 -6.52 -11.74
C VAL A 7 -0.52 -5.10 -11.31
N TYR A 8 0.49 -4.22 -11.25
CA TYR A 8 0.29 -2.81 -10.90
C TYR A 8 -0.63 -2.11 -11.90
N ALA A 9 -0.37 -2.30 -13.20
CA ALA A 9 -1.19 -1.70 -14.25
C ALA A 9 -2.65 -2.17 -14.17
N VAL A 10 -2.89 -3.48 -14.00
CA VAL A 10 -4.23 -4.05 -13.88
C VAL A 10 -4.95 -3.51 -12.64
N LEU A 11 -4.32 -3.53 -11.46
CA LEU A 11 -4.95 -3.05 -10.23
C LEU A 11 -5.26 -1.55 -10.29
N LEU A 12 -4.36 -0.75 -10.87
CA LEU A 12 -4.60 0.68 -11.05
C LEU A 12 -5.72 0.96 -12.05
N LEU A 13 -5.80 0.18 -13.14
CA LEU A 13 -6.90 0.28 -14.11
C LEU A 13 -8.25 -0.10 -13.49
N MET A 14 -8.27 -1.10 -12.59
CA MET A 14 -9.47 -1.53 -11.88
C MET A 14 -9.82 -0.65 -10.67
N THR A 15 -8.92 0.22 -10.22
CA THR A 15 -9.11 1.11 -9.06
C THR A 15 -10.42 1.92 -9.08
N PRO A 16 -10.84 2.58 -10.18
CA PRO A 16 -12.14 3.29 -10.19
C PRO A 16 -13.32 2.36 -9.89
N VAL A 17 -13.29 1.13 -10.41
CA VAL A 17 -14.32 0.12 -10.15
C VAL A 17 -14.32 -0.29 -8.68
N PHE A 18 -13.14 -0.55 -8.12
CA PHE A 18 -13.01 -0.87 -6.69
C PHE A 18 -13.48 0.29 -5.80
N LEU A 19 -13.15 1.54 -6.13
CA LEU A 19 -13.59 2.73 -5.40
C LEU A 19 -15.12 2.86 -5.40
N LEU A 20 -15.80 2.58 -6.51
CA LEU A 20 -17.26 2.60 -6.59
C LEU A 20 -17.89 1.58 -5.65
N PHE A 21 -17.44 0.32 -5.72
CA PHE A 21 -18.02 -0.75 -4.91
C PHE A 21 -17.69 -0.64 -3.42
N ILE A 22 -16.42 -0.36 -3.07
CA ILE A 22 -16.00 -0.14 -1.67
C ILE A 22 -16.67 1.11 -1.10
N GLY A 23 -16.88 2.13 -1.94
CA GLY A 23 -17.55 3.36 -1.57
C GLY A 23 -18.95 3.14 -1.02
N SER A 24 -19.72 2.24 -1.64
CA SER A 24 -21.10 1.93 -1.26
C SER A 24 -21.22 0.76 -0.28
N ARG A 25 -20.51 -0.35 -0.53
CA ARG A 25 -20.65 -1.62 0.23
C ARG A 25 -19.27 -2.22 0.51
N PRO A 26 -18.49 -1.67 1.46
CA PRO A 26 -17.11 -2.11 1.71
C PRO A 26 -17.02 -3.57 2.12
N LEU A 27 -17.87 -4.03 3.07
CA LEU A 27 -17.84 -5.42 3.54
C LEU A 27 -18.18 -6.43 2.45
N ALA A 28 -19.22 -6.17 1.65
CA ALA A 28 -19.59 -7.04 0.54
C ALA A 28 -18.49 -7.11 -0.52
N THR A 29 -17.86 -5.98 -0.83
CA THR A 29 -16.76 -5.91 -1.79
C THR A 29 -15.55 -6.71 -1.31
N LEU A 30 -15.19 -6.59 -0.03
CA LEU A 30 -14.12 -7.37 0.58
C LEU A 30 -14.45 -8.87 0.62
N ALA A 31 -15.70 -9.24 0.90
CA ALA A 31 -16.13 -10.64 0.88
C ALA A 31 -16.00 -11.25 -0.53
N VAL A 32 -16.52 -10.56 -1.56
CA VAL A 32 -16.39 -11.00 -2.96
C VAL A 32 -14.92 -11.09 -3.38
N SER A 33 -14.13 -10.07 -3.02
CA SER A 33 -12.71 -10.03 -3.30
C SER A 33 -11.93 -11.16 -2.60
N GLY A 34 -12.31 -11.51 -1.37
CA GLY A 34 -11.74 -12.64 -0.62
C GLY A 34 -12.14 -14.00 -1.21
N VAL A 35 -13.39 -14.17 -1.63
CA VAL A 35 -13.84 -15.38 -2.34
C VAL A 35 -13.06 -15.54 -3.65
N LEU A 36 -12.91 -14.47 -4.43
CA LEU A 36 -12.13 -14.50 -5.67
C LEU A 36 -10.67 -14.87 -5.41
N TRP A 37 -10.04 -14.29 -4.37
CA TRP A 37 -8.69 -14.64 -3.95
C TRP A 37 -8.56 -16.12 -3.58
N LEU A 38 -9.52 -16.65 -2.80
CA LEU A 38 -9.51 -18.04 -2.37
C LEU A 38 -9.73 -19.00 -3.53
N VAL A 39 -10.70 -18.74 -4.40
CA VAL A 39 -11.00 -19.55 -5.59
C VAL A 39 -9.81 -19.53 -6.56
N ALA A 40 -9.26 -18.36 -6.86
CA ALA A 40 -8.09 -18.25 -7.72
C ALA A 40 -6.89 -18.99 -7.15
N GLY A 41 -6.69 -18.97 -5.82
CA GLY A 41 -5.62 -19.67 -5.14
C GLY A 41 -5.81 -21.19 -5.05
N ILE A 42 -7.03 -21.69 -4.80
CA ILE A 42 -7.30 -23.13 -4.73
C ILE A 42 -7.16 -23.76 -6.12
N TYR A 43 -7.79 -23.15 -7.13
CA TYR A 43 -7.82 -23.69 -8.49
C TYR A 43 -6.65 -23.21 -9.36
N GLN A 44 -5.70 -22.46 -8.77
CA GLN A 44 -4.51 -21.93 -9.46
C GLN A 44 -4.86 -21.16 -10.74
N ILE A 45 -5.94 -20.37 -10.70
CA ILE A 45 -6.42 -19.57 -11.84
C ILE A 45 -5.58 -18.29 -11.89
N ALA A 46 -4.68 -18.19 -12.87
CA ALA A 46 -3.88 -17.00 -13.10
C ALA A 46 -3.66 -16.77 -14.61
N PRO A 47 -3.39 -15.52 -15.03
CA PRO A 47 -2.97 -15.25 -16.39
C PRO A 47 -1.69 -16.03 -16.75
N PRO A 48 -1.64 -16.68 -17.92
CA PRO A 48 -0.45 -17.39 -18.36
C PRO A 48 0.67 -16.40 -18.67
N ASN A 49 1.90 -16.77 -18.34
CA ASN A 49 3.08 -16.03 -18.74
C ASN A 49 3.42 -16.38 -20.19
N TYR A 50 3.90 -15.39 -20.95
CA TYR A 50 4.40 -15.58 -22.30
C TYR A 50 5.61 -14.64 -22.49
N PRO A 51 6.72 -15.09 -23.09
CA PRO A 51 6.95 -16.38 -23.76
C PRO A 51 7.36 -17.54 -22.83
N GLU A 52 7.75 -17.23 -21.60
CA GLU A 52 8.16 -18.25 -20.63
C GLU A 52 6.96 -19.06 -20.11
N PRO A 53 7.10 -20.38 -19.88
CA PRO A 53 6.03 -21.19 -19.32
C PRO A 53 5.67 -20.77 -17.88
N GLY A 54 4.44 -21.04 -17.48
CA GLY A 54 3.92 -20.79 -16.13
C GLY A 54 2.94 -19.62 -16.06
N PHE A 55 2.81 -19.02 -14.88
CA PHE A 55 1.88 -17.93 -14.60
C PHE A 55 2.61 -16.60 -14.43
N TRP A 56 1.85 -15.51 -14.52
CA TRP A 56 2.37 -14.19 -14.14
C TRP A 56 2.96 -14.23 -12.73
N PHE A 57 4.04 -13.48 -12.53
CA PHE A 57 4.79 -13.47 -11.27
C PHE A 57 3.94 -13.09 -10.05
N LEU A 58 2.95 -12.21 -10.25
CA LEU A 58 1.92 -11.88 -9.27
C LEU A 58 0.56 -11.95 -9.96
N ASN A 59 -0.33 -12.80 -9.43
CA ASN A 59 -1.66 -12.97 -9.98
C ASN A 59 -2.56 -11.79 -9.58
N PRO A 60 -3.09 -10.99 -10.53
CA PRO A 60 -3.99 -9.89 -10.20
C PRO A 60 -5.26 -10.34 -9.48
N LEU A 61 -5.76 -11.56 -9.72
CA LEU A 61 -6.96 -12.10 -9.06
C LEU A 61 -6.74 -12.37 -7.57
N SER A 62 -5.51 -12.70 -7.19
CA SER A 62 -5.14 -12.90 -5.78
C SER A 62 -4.74 -11.58 -5.11
N TRP A 63 -3.88 -10.79 -5.76
CA TRP A 63 -3.33 -9.57 -5.19
C TRP A 63 -4.34 -8.43 -5.06
N GLN A 64 -5.43 -8.45 -5.84
CA GLN A 64 -6.54 -7.49 -5.69
C GLN A 64 -7.17 -7.53 -4.29
N PHE A 65 -7.10 -8.65 -3.56
CA PHE A 65 -7.67 -8.72 -2.23
C PHE A 65 -6.93 -7.86 -1.21
N LEU A 66 -5.61 -7.98 -1.16
CA LEU A 66 -4.78 -7.09 -0.33
C LEU A 66 -4.94 -5.62 -0.73
N PHE A 67 -5.01 -5.36 -2.04
CA PHE A 67 -5.26 -4.01 -2.56
C PHE A 67 -6.59 -3.44 -2.06
N ASN A 68 -7.67 -4.24 -2.14
CA ASN A 68 -8.99 -3.83 -1.68
C ASN A 68 -9.07 -3.65 -0.16
N ILE A 69 -8.36 -4.46 0.64
CA ILE A 69 -8.24 -4.24 2.09
C ILE A 69 -7.61 -2.87 2.37
N GLY A 70 -6.49 -2.55 1.71
CA GLY A 70 -5.83 -1.26 1.85
C GLY A 70 -6.72 -0.09 1.42
N LEU A 71 -7.44 -0.25 0.29
CA LEU A 71 -8.35 0.77 -0.24
C LEU A 71 -9.54 1.02 0.70
N ALA A 72 -10.15 -0.05 1.23
CA ALA A 72 -11.23 0.02 2.20
C ALA A 72 -10.78 0.66 3.51
N ALA A 73 -9.61 0.29 4.03
CA ALA A 73 -9.04 0.90 5.22
C ALA A 73 -8.78 2.41 5.02
N MET A 74 -8.18 2.80 3.90
CA MET A 74 -7.92 4.21 3.59
C MET A 74 -9.21 5.03 3.44
N LEU A 75 -10.23 4.49 2.77
CA LEU A 75 -11.53 5.14 2.62
C LEU A 75 -12.26 5.27 3.96
N HIS A 76 -12.20 4.25 4.81
CA HIS A 76 -12.77 4.29 6.15
C HIS A 76 -12.11 5.40 6.99
N VAL A 77 -10.79 5.48 7.00
CA VAL A 77 -10.03 6.53 7.72
C VAL A 77 -10.31 7.92 7.14
N ARG A 78 -10.38 8.05 5.80
CA ARG A 78 -10.74 9.34 5.16
C ARG A 78 -12.14 9.84 5.53
N ARG A 79 -13.07 8.94 5.85
CA ARG A 79 -14.43 9.29 6.28
C ARG A 79 -14.53 9.65 7.76
N GLY A 80 -13.40 9.72 8.46
CA GLY A 80 -13.33 10.01 9.90
C GLY A 80 -13.39 8.76 10.79
N GLY A 81 -13.39 7.56 10.19
CA GLY A 81 -13.24 6.32 10.94
C GLY A 81 -11.83 6.17 11.52
N ALA A 82 -11.71 5.37 12.57
CA ALA A 82 -10.43 5.01 13.18
C ALA A 82 -10.27 3.48 13.15
N ILE A 83 -9.07 3.00 12.87
CA ILE A 83 -8.77 1.57 12.96
C ILE A 83 -8.73 1.22 14.46
N PRO A 84 -9.60 0.34 14.96
CA PRO A 84 -9.65 0.04 16.38
C PRO A 84 -8.36 -0.66 16.82
N VAL A 85 -7.75 -0.15 17.89
CA VAL A 85 -6.52 -0.71 18.46
C VAL A 85 -6.86 -1.49 19.72
N ASN A 86 -6.63 -2.81 19.68
CA ASN A 86 -6.80 -3.70 20.82
C ASN A 86 -5.45 -4.30 21.24
N ARG A 87 -5.12 -4.27 22.54
CA ARG A 87 -3.88 -4.83 23.11
C ARG A 87 -3.67 -6.31 22.76
N TRP A 88 -4.74 -7.10 22.74
CA TRP A 88 -4.68 -8.52 22.38
C TRP A 88 -4.33 -8.72 20.92
N LEU A 89 -4.92 -7.88 20.05
CA LEU A 89 -4.63 -7.91 18.62
C LEU A 89 -3.22 -7.40 18.32
N VAL A 90 -2.73 -6.42 19.07
CA VAL A 90 -1.33 -5.96 19.00
C VAL A 90 -0.37 -7.08 19.41
N GLY A 91 -0.65 -7.75 20.52
CA GLY A 91 0.11 -8.92 20.96
C GLY A 91 0.13 -10.02 19.89
N ALA A 92 -1.03 -10.41 19.38
CA ALA A 92 -1.15 -11.41 18.32
C ALA A 92 -0.39 -11.01 17.04
N ALA A 93 -0.52 -9.76 16.60
CA ALA A 93 0.18 -9.25 15.43
C ALA A 93 1.71 -9.24 15.64
N ALA A 94 2.18 -8.83 16.83
CA ALA A 94 3.60 -8.83 17.17
C ALA A 94 4.16 -10.25 17.23
N THR A 95 3.45 -11.19 17.87
CA THR A 95 3.83 -12.60 17.92
C THR A 95 3.90 -13.20 16.52
N TYR A 96 2.92 -12.93 15.67
CA TYR A 96 2.92 -13.42 14.30
C TYR A 96 4.09 -12.84 13.48
N ALA A 97 4.33 -11.52 13.56
CA ALA A 97 5.42 -10.87 12.83
C ALA A 97 6.81 -11.36 13.32
N ALA A 98 7.00 -11.49 14.63
CA ALA A 98 8.23 -12.04 15.21
C ALA A 98 8.40 -13.52 14.84
N GLY A 99 7.32 -14.31 14.89
CA GLY A 99 7.31 -15.71 14.46
C GLY A 99 7.68 -15.86 12.99
N ALA A 100 7.15 -15.00 12.11
CA ALA A 100 7.52 -14.97 10.70
C ALA A 100 9.01 -14.62 10.49
N LEU A 101 9.55 -13.65 11.25
CA LEU A 101 10.97 -13.29 11.21
C LEU A 101 11.86 -14.48 11.61
N VAL A 102 11.55 -15.12 12.74
CA VAL A 102 12.28 -16.30 13.22
C VAL A 102 12.17 -17.43 12.20
N TRP A 103 10.98 -17.67 11.65
CA TRP A 103 10.74 -18.70 10.66
C TRP A 103 11.60 -18.52 9.40
N VAL A 104 11.63 -17.30 8.84
CA VAL A 104 12.44 -16.95 7.65
C VAL A 104 13.93 -17.17 7.86
N HIS A 105 14.44 -16.88 9.07
CA HIS A 105 15.85 -17.03 9.40
C HIS A 105 16.21 -18.38 10.02
N SER A 106 15.24 -19.29 10.16
CA SER A 106 15.46 -20.62 10.70
C SER A 106 15.67 -21.67 9.60
N PRO A 107 16.33 -22.81 9.90
CA PRO A 107 16.43 -23.95 8.99
C PRO A 107 15.08 -24.59 8.64
N LEU A 108 13.99 -24.19 9.33
CA LEU A 108 12.63 -24.69 9.10
C LEU A 108 12.01 -24.11 7.81
N TRP A 109 12.65 -23.09 7.21
CA TRP A 109 12.22 -22.54 5.92
C TRP A 109 12.13 -23.63 4.85
N GLY A 110 10.99 -23.72 4.17
CA GLY A 110 10.73 -24.71 3.12
C GLY A 110 10.01 -25.98 3.58
N HIS A 111 9.86 -26.24 4.88
CA HIS A 111 9.20 -27.45 5.39
C HIS A 111 7.67 -27.32 5.50
N VAL A 112 7.03 -26.33 4.87
CA VAL A 112 5.62 -25.94 5.14
C VAL A 112 4.57 -26.97 4.67
N SER A 113 4.98 -28.08 4.07
CA SER A 113 4.11 -29.14 3.57
C SER A 113 3.41 -29.98 4.64
N TRP A 114 3.65 -29.77 5.94
CA TRP A 114 3.11 -30.61 7.02
C TRP A 114 1.57 -30.70 7.10
N LEU A 115 0.83 -29.81 6.42
CA LEU A 115 -0.63 -29.67 6.60
C LEU A 115 -1.49 -30.12 5.40
N ASP A 116 -0.90 -30.59 4.28
CA ASP A 116 -1.61 -31.04 3.06
C ASP A 116 -2.74 -30.11 2.57
N LEU A 117 -2.67 -28.83 2.94
CA LEU A 117 -3.63 -27.80 2.57
C LEU A 117 -3.23 -27.15 1.24
N PRO A 118 -4.18 -26.54 0.50
CA PRO A 118 -3.90 -25.80 -0.72
C PRO A 118 -2.83 -24.72 -0.53
N VAL A 119 -2.02 -24.48 -1.58
CA VAL A 119 -0.91 -23.50 -1.63
C VAL A 119 -1.33 -22.06 -1.32
N VAL A 120 -2.62 -21.73 -1.41
CA VAL A 120 -3.14 -20.43 -0.98
C VAL A 120 -3.31 -20.33 0.53
N LEU A 121 -3.55 -21.44 1.23
CA LEU A 121 -3.74 -21.49 2.69
C LEU A 121 -2.43 -21.79 3.42
N THR A 122 -1.52 -22.54 2.80
CA THR A 122 -0.21 -22.90 3.36
C THR A 122 0.93 -22.47 2.44
N GLY A 123 2.15 -22.52 2.96
CA GLY A 123 3.33 -22.16 2.18
C GLY A 123 3.55 -20.65 2.07
N PHE A 124 4.45 -20.29 1.16
CA PHE A 124 4.91 -18.92 0.95
C PHE A 124 4.78 -18.49 -0.51
N ASP A 125 3.79 -19.03 -1.21
CA ASP A 125 3.61 -18.68 -2.61
C ASP A 125 3.36 -17.18 -2.79
N LYS A 126 4.02 -16.63 -3.80
CA LYS A 126 3.98 -15.20 -4.15
C LYS A 126 2.98 -14.94 -5.27
N THR A 127 2.76 -15.91 -6.15
CA THR A 127 1.87 -15.76 -7.30
C THR A 127 0.43 -15.59 -6.85
N PHE A 128 -0.07 -16.50 -6.00
CA PHE A 128 -1.44 -16.57 -5.51
C PHE A 128 -1.69 -15.86 -4.17
N LEU A 129 -0.73 -15.07 -3.70
CA LEU A 129 -0.78 -14.40 -2.39
C LEU A 129 -1.22 -15.37 -1.28
N SER A 130 -0.30 -16.22 -0.84
CA SER A 130 -0.57 -17.17 0.24
C SER A 130 -1.04 -16.48 1.53
N LEU A 131 -1.88 -17.16 2.30
CA LEU A 131 -2.47 -16.64 3.54
C LEU A 131 -1.39 -16.24 4.57
N PRO A 132 -0.30 -17.00 4.78
CA PRO A 132 0.76 -16.57 5.69
C PRO A 132 1.40 -15.24 5.27
N ARG A 133 1.55 -15.01 3.97
CA ARG A 133 2.07 -13.76 3.40
C ARG A 133 1.08 -12.61 3.57
N LEU A 134 -0.20 -12.85 3.29
CA LEU A 134 -1.27 -11.87 3.51
C LEU A 134 -1.31 -11.44 4.98
N LEU A 135 -1.35 -12.41 5.90
CA LEU A 135 -1.36 -12.15 7.34
C LEU A 135 -0.13 -11.35 7.77
N HIS A 136 1.05 -11.70 7.28
CA HIS A 136 2.27 -10.96 7.60
C HIS A 136 2.18 -9.48 7.23
N ILE A 137 1.71 -9.17 6.01
CA ILE A 137 1.55 -7.78 5.57
C ILE A 137 0.53 -7.04 6.44
N LEU A 138 -0.59 -7.69 6.77
CA LEU A 138 -1.63 -7.11 7.61
C LEU A 138 -1.15 -6.89 9.05
N THR A 139 -0.42 -7.83 9.64
CA THR A 139 0.11 -7.69 11.01
C THR A 139 1.13 -6.58 11.10
N VAL A 140 2.07 -6.48 10.16
CA VAL A 140 3.06 -5.40 10.14
C VAL A 140 2.37 -4.04 9.95
N SER A 141 1.42 -3.97 9.01
CA SER A 141 0.65 -2.74 8.77
C SER A 141 -0.17 -2.32 9.99
N TYR A 142 -0.80 -3.27 10.68
CA TYR A 142 -1.54 -3.02 11.91
C TYR A 142 -0.62 -2.55 13.04
N LEU A 143 0.56 -3.13 13.22
CA LEU A 143 1.55 -2.67 14.21
C LEU A 143 2.03 -1.24 13.94
N VAL A 144 2.28 -0.89 12.67
CA VAL A 144 2.64 0.48 12.27
C VAL A 144 1.54 1.47 12.65
N VAL A 145 0.27 1.11 12.46
CA VAL A 145 -0.87 1.96 12.84
C VAL A 145 -1.09 2.01 14.36
N ALA A 146 -0.96 0.87 15.03
CA ALA A 146 -1.30 0.71 16.44
C ALA A 146 -0.26 1.31 17.38
N ILE A 147 1.02 1.41 16.98
CA ILE A 147 2.11 1.93 17.80
C ILE A 147 2.39 3.39 17.41
N PRO A 148 2.00 4.39 18.23
CA PRO A 148 2.10 5.80 17.85
C PRO A 148 3.53 6.27 17.56
N SER A 149 4.54 5.75 18.26
CA SER A 149 5.95 6.09 18.01
C SER A 149 6.40 5.66 16.61
N VAL A 150 6.00 4.45 16.18
CA VAL A 150 6.29 3.92 14.84
C VAL A 150 5.50 4.69 13.78
N SER A 151 4.21 4.91 14.01
CA SER A 151 3.36 5.70 13.11
C SER A 151 3.95 7.10 12.90
N ASN A 152 4.30 7.80 13.99
CA ASN A 152 4.87 9.15 13.92
C ASN A 152 6.24 9.19 13.24
N LEU A 153 7.06 8.13 13.38
CA LEU A 153 8.35 8.03 12.68
C LEU A 153 8.19 8.01 11.15
N PHE A 154 7.15 7.33 10.65
CA PHE A 154 6.88 7.23 9.21
C PHE A 154 5.97 8.34 8.67
N ARG A 155 5.37 9.16 9.54
CA ARG A 155 4.57 10.30 9.11
C ARG A 155 5.48 11.38 8.56
N THR A 156 5.30 11.66 7.28
CA THR A 156 6.01 12.73 6.59
C THR A 156 5.04 13.70 5.92
N SER A 157 5.52 14.92 5.62
CA SER A 157 4.73 15.91 4.90
C SER A 157 4.38 15.41 3.49
N ARG A 158 3.25 15.89 2.94
CA ARG A 158 2.84 15.58 1.56
C ARG A 158 3.83 16.09 0.52
N ASP A 159 4.62 17.10 0.89
CA ASP A 159 5.63 17.74 0.04
C ASP A 159 7.03 17.15 0.26
N HIS A 160 7.16 16.16 1.14
CA HIS A 160 8.42 15.48 1.37
C HIS A 160 8.87 14.72 0.11
N PRO A 161 10.17 14.72 -0.26
CA PRO A 161 10.66 14.06 -1.48
C PRO A 161 10.20 12.60 -1.61
N LEU A 162 10.27 11.84 -0.51
CA LEU A 162 9.84 10.44 -0.48
C LEU A 162 8.32 10.28 -0.65
N ALA A 163 7.51 11.22 -0.15
CA ALA A 163 6.07 11.21 -0.35
C ALA A 163 5.72 11.51 -1.81
N ILE A 164 6.42 12.45 -2.45
CA ILE A 164 6.25 12.78 -3.88
C ILE A 164 6.61 11.59 -4.75
N LEU A 165 7.75 10.94 -4.48
CA LEU A 165 8.17 9.72 -5.16
C LEU A 165 7.10 8.61 -5.05
N GLY A 166 6.55 8.40 -3.85
CA GLY A 166 5.50 7.42 -3.59
C GLY A 166 4.17 7.72 -4.32
N LYS A 167 3.74 8.99 -4.35
CA LYS A 167 2.54 9.45 -5.09
C LYS A 167 2.62 9.13 -6.58
N ARG A 168 3.84 9.11 -7.15
CA ARG A 168 4.11 8.88 -8.58
C ARG A 168 4.84 7.55 -8.83
N SER A 169 4.64 6.57 -7.95
CA SER A 169 5.37 5.30 -7.95
C SER A 169 5.34 4.54 -9.28
N LEU A 170 4.18 4.45 -9.98
CA LEU A 170 4.10 3.72 -11.26
C LEU A 170 4.96 4.38 -12.37
N PRO A 171 4.79 5.66 -12.73
CA PRO A 171 5.66 6.32 -13.71
C PRO A 171 7.15 6.26 -13.33
N VAL A 172 7.47 6.49 -12.05
CA VAL A 172 8.84 6.45 -11.53
C VAL A 172 9.44 5.04 -11.64
N PHE A 173 8.65 3.99 -11.42
CA PHE A 173 9.08 2.61 -11.56
C PHE A 173 9.31 2.23 -13.02
N ILE A 174 8.39 2.62 -13.92
CA ILE A 174 8.54 2.38 -15.37
C ILE A 174 9.81 3.06 -15.87
N ALA A 175 9.96 4.36 -15.61
CA ALA A 175 11.15 5.11 -16.01
C ALA A 175 12.43 4.53 -15.39
N GLY A 176 12.40 4.21 -14.10
CA GLY A 176 13.52 3.57 -13.40
C GLY A 176 13.91 2.23 -14.03
N THR A 177 12.95 1.43 -14.48
CA THR A 177 13.22 0.17 -15.17
C THR A 177 13.92 0.40 -16.51
N VAL A 178 13.44 1.37 -17.31
CA VAL A 178 14.08 1.73 -18.60
C VAL A 178 15.49 2.28 -18.37
N ILE A 179 15.67 3.17 -17.39
CA ILE A 179 16.97 3.72 -17.01
C ILE A 179 17.92 2.60 -16.56
N ALA A 180 17.44 1.64 -15.76
CA ALA A 180 18.23 0.51 -15.31
C ALA A 180 18.68 -0.39 -16.47
N MET A 181 17.82 -0.63 -17.46
CA MET A 181 18.19 -1.37 -18.67
C MET A 181 19.26 -0.63 -19.49
N ALA A 182 19.13 0.68 -19.65
CA ALA A 182 20.13 1.50 -20.32
C ALA A 182 21.47 1.48 -19.56
N ALA A 183 21.43 1.62 -18.24
CA ALA A 183 22.60 1.53 -17.36
C ALA A 183 23.29 0.16 -17.46
N GLN A 184 22.51 -0.93 -17.55
CA GLN A 184 23.05 -2.27 -17.72
C GLN A 184 23.83 -2.39 -19.04
N VAL A 185 23.30 -1.83 -20.14
CA VAL A 185 24.02 -1.76 -21.43
C VAL A 185 25.29 -0.92 -21.31
N MET A 186 25.23 0.22 -20.63
CA MET A 186 26.40 1.07 -20.40
C MET A 186 27.50 0.33 -19.61
N LYS A 187 27.12 -0.46 -18.60
CA LYS A 187 28.05 -1.31 -17.83
C LYS A 187 28.64 -2.47 -18.62
N LEU A 188 27.93 -2.98 -19.63
CA LEU A 188 28.48 -4.00 -20.52
C LEU A 188 29.57 -3.42 -21.45
N ILE A 189 29.39 -2.18 -21.89
CA ILE A 189 30.35 -1.50 -22.78
C ILE A 189 31.54 -0.96 -22.00
N ASN A 190 31.27 -0.36 -20.83
CA ASN A 190 32.29 0.14 -19.92
C ASN A 190 32.11 -0.52 -18.55
N PRO A 191 32.87 -1.59 -18.26
CA PRO A 191 32.85 -2.24 -16.95
C PRO A 191 33.12 -1.26 -15.80
N GLY A 192 33.82 -0.14 -16.08
CA GLY A 192 34.02 0.95 -15.15
C GLY A 192 34.73 0.55 -13.85
N GLY A 193 34.78 1.48 -12.91
CA GLY A 193 35.20 1.24 -11.53
C GLY A 193 34.21 1.89 -10.56
N PHE A 194 34.49 1.84 -9.25
CA PHE A 194 33.59 2.33 -8.21
C PHE A 194 33.00 3.74 -8.46
N ALA A 195 33.82 4.66 -9.00
CA ALA A 195 33.37 6.02 -9.32
C ALA A 195 32.32 6.06 -10.43
N TYR A 196 32.50 5.25 -11.47
CA TYR A 196 31.54 5.14 -12.58
C TYR A 196 30.21 4.56 -12.09
N ASP A 197 30.27 3.51 -11.28
CA ASP A 197 29.08 2.86 -10.71
C ASP A 197 28.33 3.80 -9.78
N SER A 198 29.05 4.54 -8.94
CA SER A 198 28.49 5.55 -8.05
C SER A 198 27.80 6.66 -8.83
N LEU A 199 28.44 7.17 -9.91
CA LEU A 199 27.87 8.21 -10.75
C LEU A 199 26.63 7.72 -11.49
N LEU A 200 26.65 6.50 -12.01
CA LEU A 200 25.54 5.90 -12.73
C LEU A 200 24.32 5.68 -11.82
N ILE A 201 24.55 5.20 -10.58
CA ILE A 201 23.49 5.07 -9.56
C ILE A 201 22.96 6.44 -9.15
N ALA A 202 23.84 7.39 -8.84
CA ALA A 202 23.44 8.74 -8.42
C ALA A 202 22.62 9.45 -9.52
N ALA A 203 23.04 9.34 -10.78
CA ALA A 203 22.30 9.88 -11.92
C ALA A 203 20.93 9.21 -12.08
N GLY A 204 20.85 7.88 -11.93
CA GLY A 204 19.58 7.14 -11.95
C GLY A 204 18.60 7.63 -10.88
N ILE A 205 19.07 7.76 -9.64
CA ILE A 205 18.27 8.28 -8.52
C ILE A 205 17.81 9.71 -8.80
N ALA A 206 18.73 10.59 -9.23
CA ALA A 206 18.41 11.98 -9.54
C ALA A 206 17.35 12.11 -10.64
N MET A 207 17.46 11.33 -11.72
CA MET A 207 16.46 11.30 -12.79
C MET A 207 15.09 10.82 -12.30
N GLN A 208 15.04 9.82 -11.42
CA GLN A 208 13.78 9.36 -10.82
C GLN A 208 13.11 10.43 -9.96
N PHE A 209 13.88 11.15 -9.14
CA PHE A 209 13.35 12.30 -8.38
C PHE A 209 12.90 13.42 -9.31
N ALA A 210 13.71 13.79 -10.31
CA ALA A 210 13.36 14.82 -11.28
C ALA A 210 12.03 14.53 -11.97
N LEU A 211 11.81 13.28 -12.41
CA LEU A 211 10.54 12.85 -12.99
C LEU A 211 9.39 12.97 -11.98
N ALA A 212 9.58 12.52 -10.73
CA ALA A 212 8.55 12.59 -9.70
C ALA A 212 8.12 14.06 -9.43
N TYR A 213 9.09 14.97 -9.29
CA TYR A 213 8.84 16.40 -9.11
C TYR A 213 8.18 17.04 -10.34
N TYR A 214 8.61 16.67 -11.55
CA TYR A 214 7.99 17.14 -12.78
C TYR A 214 6.51 16.77 -12.89
N LEU A 215 6.17 15.50 -12.59
CA LEU A 215 4.78 15.03 -12.60
C LEU A 215 3.94 15.66 -11.48
N GLU A 216 4.53 15.92 -10.33
CA GLU A 216 3.86 16.63 -9.24
C GLU A 216 3.52 18.08 -9.65
N TRP A 217 4.48 18.79 -10.22
CA TRP A 217 4.30 20.14 -10.75
C TRP A 217 3.21 20.19 -11.83
N LEU A 218 3.25 19.28 -12.81
CA LEU A 218 2.25 19.20 -13.88
C LEU A 218 0.83 18.99 -13.32
N SER A 219 0.69 18.16 -12.29
CA SER A 219 -0.60 17.91 -11.64
C SER A 219 -1.15 19.14 -10.89
N GLY A 220 -0.26 19.98 -10.35
CA GLY A 220 -0.64 21.24 -9.72
C GLY A 220 -1.19 22.26 -10.72
N ILE A 221 -0.67 22.26 -11.96
CA ILE A 221 -1.14 23.15 -13.03
C ILE A 221 -2.52 22.69 -13.55
N GLY A 222 -2.71 21.38 -13.75
CA GLY A 222 -3.95 20.84 -14.32
C GLY A 222 -5.18 20.91 -13.41
N TRP A 223 -5.01 21.01 -12.10
CA TRP A 223 -6.12 21.01 -11.12
C TRP A 223 -6.51 22.40 -10.61
N ASN A 224 -5.59 23.37 -10.62
CA ASN A 224 -5.86 24.71 -10.06
C ASN A 224 -6.84 25.58 -10.87
N GLY A 225 -7.32 25.11 -12.02
CA GLY A 225 -8.35 25.81 -12.81
C GLY A 225 -9.80 25.68 -12.32
N LYS A 226 -10.12 24.77 -11.37
CA LYS A 226 -11.51 24.49 -10.96
C LYS A 226 -11.74 24.15 -9.47
N SER A 227 -11.00 24.72 -8.54
CA SER A 227 -11.32 24.62 -7.10
C SER A 227 -11.96 25.91 -6.59
N LYS A 228 -13.30 25.96 -6.64
CA LYS A 228 -14.12 26.96 -5.95
C LYS A 228 -13.81 26.86 -4.44
N PRO A 229 -13.50 27.96 -3.74
CA PRO A 229 -13.19 27.90 -2.31
C PRO A 229 -14.44 27.42 -1.55
N VAL A 230 -14.27 26.35 -0.76
CA VAL A 230 -15.27 25.91 0.21
C VAL A 230 -15.37 27.01 1.26
N ARG A 231 -16.46 27.77 1.21
CA ARG A 231 -16.84 28.81 2.17
C ARG A 231 -16.89 28.19 3.56
N SER A 232 -15.90 28.49 4.40
CA SER A 232 -15.93 28.19 5.83
C SER A 232 -16.88 29.16 6.52
N GLU A 233 -18.18 28.93 6.39
CA GLU A 233 -19.16 29.51 7.32
C GLU A 233 -19.30 28.58 8.52
N THR A 234 -18.32 28.65 9.42
CA THR A 234 -18.56 28.29 10.81
C THR A 234 -19.30 29.45 11.46
N SER A 235 -20.63 29.41 11.51
CA SER A 235 -21.41 30.28 12.38
C SER A 235 -20.94 30.10 13.84
N PRO A 236 -20.76 31.17 14.62
CA PRO A 236 -20.45 31.05 16.03
C PRO A 236 -21.66 30.46 16.74
N VAL A 237 -21.47 29.31 17.38
CA VAL A 237 -22.44 28.74 18.31
C VAL A 237 -22.63 29.75 19.45
N ARG A 238 -23.78 30.44 19.46
CA ARG A 238 -24.25 31.20 20.64
C ARG A 238 -24.56 30.20 21.74
N THR A 239 -23.65 30.03 22.69
CA THR A 239 -23.97 29.42 23.99
C THR A 239 -24.75 30.43 24.83
N SER A 240 -26.07 30.44 24.69
CA SER A 240 -26.99 31.07 25.63
C SER A 240 -27.26 30.08 26.78
N PHE A 241 -26.44 30.13 27.83
CA PHE A 241 -26.82 29.60 29.13
C PHE A 241 -26.89 30.76 30.12
N GLY A 242 -28.03 31.44 30.11
CA GLY A 242 -28.44 32.30 31.22
C GLY A 242 -29.05 31.42 32.31
N VAL A 243 -28.34 31.25 33.41
CA VAL A 243 -28.95 30.96 34.71
C VAL A 243 -28.61 32.16 35.58
N GLY A 244 -29.65 32.94 35.86
CA GLY A 244 -29.58 34.19 36.60
C GLY A 244 -29.08 33.99 38.02
N SER A 245 -28.29 34.98 38.44
CA SER A 245 -27.92 35.28 39.81
C SER A 245 -29.11 35.22 40.77
N MET A 246 -29.03 34.36 41.78
CA MET A 246 -29.88 34.45 42.97
C MET A 246 -29.08 35.17 44.06
N VAL A 247 -29.25 36.49 44.11
CA VAL A 247 -28.93 37.33 45.28
C VAL A 247 -30.22 38.02 45.68
N THR A 248 -30.77 37.66 46.82
CA THR A 248 -31.59 38.55 47.65
C THR A 248 -31.34 38.22 49.11
N SER A 249 -30.94 39.27 49.83
CA SER A 249 -30.74 39.34 51.28
C SER A 249 -32.03 39.81 51.96
N ALA A 250 -32.06 39.67 53.29
CA ALA A 250 -32.95 40.26 54.31
C ALA A 250 -34.23 39.48 54.69
N ASN A 251 -34.18 38.80 55.84
CA ASN A 251 -34.52 39.38 57.15
C ASN A 251 -33.76 38.66 58.27
#